data_AF-A0A060YV82-F1
#
_entry.id   AF-A0A060YV82-F1
#
_cell.length_a   1.000
_cell.length_b   1.000
_cell.length_c   1.000
_cell.angle_alpha   90.00
_cell.angle_beta   90.00
_cell.angle_gamma   90.00
#
_symmetry.space_group_name_H-M   'P 1'
#
loop_
_entity.id
_entity.type
_entity.pdbx_description
1 polymer ?
#
loop_
_entity_poly.entity_id
_entity_poly.type
_entity_poly.pdbx_seq_one_letter_code
_entity_poly.pdbx_strand_id
1 'polypeptide(L)'
;TEEPDAKKAKVDEEEDFNLADITEGSITQVGSVDPARDFRTLIRQKSLPFGEVCQQLTGRIEQLLGNKNMNYYIKCIPCIQTFREQSVQVGNADHYNSYIQSLKTSIPVRGLQEFWDMLVQDALTLINKDEVEGSTFSSHDAKQFLTAGEKKEEVVAAVVDDTGDVDDLLDMM
;
A
#
# COMPACT_ATOMS: atom_id res chain seq x y z
N THR A 1 -19.40 -42.47 48.19
CA THR A 1 -18.39 -41.50 47.77
C THR A 1 -18.14 -41.77 46.31
N GLU A 2 -18.76 -40.97 45.44
CA GLU A 2 -18.81 -41.18 44.00
C GLU A 2 -18.17 -39.94 43.37
N GLU A 3 -16.96 -40.09 42.86
CA GLU A 3 -16.21 -39.04 42.15
C GLU A 3 -16.48 -39.19 40.64
N PRO A 4 -16.90 -38.13 39.92
CA PRO A 4 -17.15 -38.24 38.49
C PRO A 4 -15.91 -37.95 37.65
N ASP A 5 -15.59 -38.94 36.82
CA ASP A 5 -15.05 -38.89 35.46
C ASP A 5 -14.48 -37.54 34.93
N ALA A 6 -13.14 -37.46 34.91
CA ALA A 6 -12.42 -36.45 34.14
C ALA A 6 -12.44 -36.81 32.64
N LYS A 7 -13.41 -36.26 31.90
CA LYS A 7 -13.42 -36.27 30.43
C LYS A 7 -12.18 -35.54 29.89
N LYS A 8 -11.24 -36.31 29.31
CA LYS A 8 -10.11 -35.80 28.54
C LYS A 8 -10.62 -35.05 27.31
N ALA A 9 -10.45 -33.73 27.29
CA ALA A 9 -10.59 -32.93 26.07
C ALA A 9 -9.40 -33.24 25.15
N LYS A 10 -9.70 -33.84 23.99
CA LYS A 10 -8.80 -33.82 22.83
C LYS A 10 -8.91 -32.43 22.22
N VAL A 11 -7.90 -31.59 22.46
CA VAL A 11 -7.67 -30.41 21.63
C VAL A 11 -6.64 -30.83 20.59
N ASP A 12 -7.18 -31.14 19.43
CA ASP A 12 -6.48 -31.36 18.17
C ASP A 12 -6.34 -29.97 17.55
N GLU A 13 -5.25 -29.28 17.86
CA GLU A 13 -4.83 -28.08 17.15
C GLU A 13 -3.37 -28.30 16.79
N GLU A 14 -3.16 -28.80 15.56
CA GLU A 14 -1.89 -28.80 14.86
C GLU A 14 -1.47 -27.35 14.57
N GLU A 15 -1.17 -26.59 15.63
CA GLU A 15 -0.37 -25.38 15.49
C GLU A 15 1.08 -25.82 15.28
N ASP A 16 1.49 -25.84 14.01
CA ASP A 16 2.88 -26.03 13.56
C ASP A 16 3.77 -24.90 14.12
N PHE A 17 4.04 -24.94 15.42
CA PHE A 17 5.01 -24.07 16.07
C PHE A 17 6.41 -24.53 15.64
N ASN A 18 6.88 -23.96 14.55
CA ASN A 18 8.24 -24.15 14.07
C ASN A 18 9.20 -23.59 15.12
N LEU A 19 9.87 -24.47 15.88
CA LEU A 19 10.86 -24.10 16.92
C LEU A 19 12.01 -23.22 16.37
N ALA A 20 12.20 -23.18 15.04
CA ALA A 20 13.10 -22.27 14.36
C ALA A 20 12.73 -20.77 14.52
N ASP A 21 11.46 -20.44 14.74
CA ASP A 21 10.99 -19.06 14.99
C ASP A 21 11.31 -18.58 16.44
N ILE A 22 11.70 -19.46 17.37
CA ILE A 22 12.02 -19.08 18.76
C ILE A 22 13.44 -18.50 18.88
N THR A 23 14.34 -18.82 17.94
CA THR A 23 15.74 -18.35 17.97
C THR A 23 15.96 -17.00 17.27
N GLU A 24 15.02 -16.55 16.45
CA GLU A 24 15.03 -15.21 15.87
C GLU A 24 14.12 -14.34 16.75
N GLY A 25 14.70 -13.62 17.71
CA GLY A 25 13.95 -12.86 18.73
C GLY A 25 12.72 -12.17 18.15
N SER A 26 11.56 -12.38 18.79
CA SER A 26 10.25 -11.97 18.28
C SER A 26 10.28 -10.53 17.76
N ILE A 27 10.21 -10.37 16.44
CA ILE A 27 10.23 -9.07 15.78
C ILE A 27 8.90 -8.41 16.10
N THR A 28 8.92 -7.36 16.92
CA THR A 28 7.71 -6.64 17.35
C THR A 28 7.47 -5.35 16.56
N GLN A 29 8.45 -4.91 15.76
CA GLN A 29 8.39 -3.67 15.00
C GLN A 29 9.23 -3.72 13.71
N VAL A 30 8.81 -2.98 12.69
CA VAL A 30 9.61 -2.79 11.46
C VAL A 30 10.89 -2.02 11.79
N GLY A 31 12.03 -2.66 11.57
CA GLY A 31 13.36 -2.16 11.88
C GLY A 31 13.95 -1.26 10.80
N SER A 32 15.14 -0.74 11.10
CA SER A 32 15.87 0.18 10.23
C SER A 32 16.83 -0.51 9.26
N VAL A 33 17.13 -1.79 9.52
CA VAL A 33 18.17 -2.55 8.82
C VAL A 33 17.59 -3.20 7.57
N ASP A 34 16.50 -3.97 7.73
CA ASP A 34 15.77 -4.62 6.65
C ASP A 34 14.25 -4.54 6.86
N PRO A 35 13.65 -3.36 6.60
CA PRO A 35 12.23 -3.12 6.85
C PRO A 35 11.30 -4.05 6.04
N ALA A 36 11.72 -4.50 4.86
CA ALA A 36 10.94 -5.42 4.03
C ALA A 36 10.82 -6.81 4.69
N ARG A 37 11.95 -7.33 5.18
CA ARG A 37 11.98 -8.61 5.90
C ARG A 37 11.18 -8.54 7.19
N ASP A 38 11.36 -7.49 7.99
CA ASP A 38 10.67 -7.32 9.27
C ASP A 38 9.15 -7.28 9.07
N PHE A 39 8.67 -6.57 8.05
CA PHE A 39 7.27 -6.52 7.67
C PHE A 39 6.70 -7.90 7.32
N ARG A 40 7.42 -8.68 6.51
CA ARG A 40 7.00 -10.04 6.14
C ARG A 40 6.93 -10.96 7.36
N THR A 41 7.90 -10.86 8.27
CA THR A 41 7.90 -11.64 9.51
C THR A 41 6.70 -11.27 10.39
N LEU A 42 6.41 -9.97 10.57
CA LEU A 42 5.27 -9.50 11.36
C LEU A 42 3.93 -10.02 10.83
N ILE A 43 3.73 -10.01 9.50
CA ILE A 43 2.51 -10.55 8.88
C ILE A 43 2.39 -12.05 9.11
N ARG A 44 3.51 -12.79 8.96
CA ARG A 44 3.52 -14.24 9.19
C ARG A 44 3.25 -14.60 10.65
N GLN A 45 3.78 -13.83 11.59
CA GLN A 45 3.56 -14.01 13.02
C GLN A 45 2.12 -13.68 13.45
N LYS A 46 1.38 -12.88 12.65
CA LYS A 46 0.03 -12.39 12.98
C LYS A 46 -0.08 -11.77 14.38
N SER A 47 1.04 -11.22 14.88
CA SER A 47 1.11 -10.62 16.21
C SER A 47 0.34 -9.32 16.31
N LEU A 48 0.20 -8.60 15.19
CA LEU A 48 -0.48 -7.32 15.06
C LEU A 48 -1.47 -7.35 13.89
N PRO A 49 -2.55 -6.53 13.93
CA PRO A 49 -3.47 -6.42 12.82
C PRO A 49 -2.76 -5.86 11.58
N PHE A 50 -3.08 -6.39 10.40
CA PHE A 50 -2.42 -6.04 9.13
C PHE A 50 -2.31 -4.53 8.89
N GLY A 51 -3.37 -3.78 9.18
CA GLY A 51 -3.37 -2.32 9.05
C GLY A 51 -2.31 -1.62 9.90
N GLU A 52 -2.08 -2.06 11.14
CA GLU A 52 -1.02 -1.49 11.99
C GLU A 52 0.37 -1.82 11.46
N VAL A 53 0.58 -3.05 10.98
CA VAL A 53 1.86 -3.44 10.37
C VAL A 53 2.12 -2.59 9.11
N CYS A 54 1.08 -2.34 8.29
CA CYS A 54 1.17 -1.46 7.13
C CYS A 54 1.52 -0.02 7.54
N GLN A 55 0.92 0.51 8.60
CA GLN A 55 1.24 1.84 9.13
C GLN A 55 2.68 1.94 9.61
N GLN A 56 3.21 0.89 10.27
CA GLN A 56 4.62 0.86 10.67
C GLN A 56 5.55 0.88 9.45
N LEU A 57 5.28 0.05 8.44
CA LEU A 57 6.11 -0.01 7.23
C LEU A 57 6.08 1.31 6.47
N THR A 58 4.87 1.84 6.21
CA THR A 58 4.69 3.11 5.49
C THR A 58 5.35 4.26 6.24
N GLY A 59 5.16 4.35 7.57
CA GLY A 59 5.86 5.34 8.40
C GLY A 59 7.40 5.21 8.29
N ARG A 60 7.92 3.99 8.22
CA ARG A 60 9.35 3.75 8.03
C ARG A 60 9.84 4.17 6.65
N ILE A 61 9.09 3.86 5.59
CA ILE A 61 9.38 4.31 4.22
C ILE A 61 9.39 5.83 4.17
N GLU A 62 8.38 6.51 4.73
CA GLU A 62 8.30 7.97 4.78
C GLU A 62 9.52 8.61 5.48
N GLN A 63 9.98 8.03 6.59
CA GLN A 63 11.21 8.47 7.27
C GLN A 63 12.45 8.31 6.37
N LEU A 64 12.57 7.18 5.67
CA LEU A 64 13.69 6.94 4.74
C LEU A 64 13.65 7.92 3.56
N LEU A 65 12.48 8.16 2.99
CA LEU A 65 12.28 9.12 1.89
C LEU A 65 12.55 10.56 2.31
N GLY A 66 12.25 10.92 3.57
CA GLY A 66 12.53 12.25 4.13
C GLY A 66 14.02 12.62 4.14
N ASN A 67 14.91 11.64 4.16
CA ASN A 67 16.36 11.87 4.10
C ASN A 67 16.88 12.26 2.71
N LYS A 68 16.05 12.13 1.66
CA LYS A 68 16.39 12.46 0.26
C LYS A 68 17.75 11.91 -0.21
N ASN A 69 18.02 10.65 0.10
CA ASN A 69 19.27 9.98 -0.25
C ASN A 69 18.98 8.73 -1.08
N MET A 70 19.69 8.59 -2.20
CA MET A 70 19.53 7.48 -3.14
C MET A 70 19.73 6.11 -2.48
N ASN A 71 20.63 6.00 -1.49
CA ASN A 71 20.85 4.74 -0.76
C ASN A 71 19.61 4.30 0.05
N TYR A 72 18.78 5.25 0.49
CA TYR A 72 17.51 4.95 1.15
C TYR A 72 16.41 4.66 0.14
N TYR A 73 16.41 5.32 -1.01
CA TYR A 73 15.47 5.04 -2.09
C TYR A 73 15.56 3.59 -2.56
N ILE A 74 16.78 3.09 -2.80
CA ILE A 74 17.04 1.69 -3.19
C ILE A 74 16.52 0.71 -2.13
N LYS A 75 16.52 1.08 -0.84
CA LYS A 75 15.97 0.25 0.24
C LYS A 75 14.43 0.31 0.31
N CYS A 76 13.83 1.43 -0.08
CA CYS A 76 12.38 1.58 -0.08
C CYS A 76 11.70 0.78 -1.19
N ILE A 77 12.36 0.57 -2.33
CA ILE A 77 11.82 -0.23 -3.44
C ILE A 77 11.39 -1.65 -3.00
N PRO A 78 12.27 -2.49 -2.40
CA PRO A 78 11.88 -3.83 -1.95
C PRO A 78 10.84 -3.81 -0.83
N CYS A 79 10.78 -2.73 -0.05
CA CYS A 79 9.72 -2.56 0.95
C CYS A 79 8.35 -2.41 0.29
N ILE A 80 8.25 -1.59 -0.75
CA ILE A 80 7.00 -1.39 -1.49
C ILE A 80 6.62 -2.64 -2.29
N GLN A 81 7.60 -3.34 -2.88
CA GLN A 81 7.39 -4.64 -3.52
C GLN A 81 6.79 -5.65 -2.54
N THR A 82 7.44 -5.82 -1.38
CA THR A 82 6.96 -6.74 -0.34
C THR A 82 5.59 -6.30 0.16
N PHE A 83 5.35 -5.00 0.33
CA PHE A 83 4.04 -4.49 0.73
C PHE A 83 2.95 -4.88 -0.27
N ARG A 84 3.20 -4.71 -1.57
CA ARG A 84 2.28 -5.12 -2.64
C ARG A 84 1.97 -6.61 -2.57
N GLU A 85 3.01 -7.45 -2.53
CA GLU A 85 2.88 -8.91 -2.48
C GLU A 85 2.06 -9.37 -1.28
N GLN A 86 2.34 -8.81 -0.10
CA GLN A 86 1.61 -9.15 1.11
C GLN A 86 0.16 -8.64 1.08
N SER A 87 -0.11 -7.47 0.51
CA SER A 87 -1.47 -6.98 0.28
C SER A 87 -2.28 -7.90 -0.62
N VAL A 88 -1.66 -8.44 -1.69
CA VAL A 88 -2.30 -9.45 -2.55
C VAL A 88 -2.54 -10.74 -1.78
N GLN A 89 -1.54 -11.22 -1.03
CA GLN A 89 -1.63 -12.46 -0.25
C GLN A 89 -2.71 -12.42 0.83
N VAL A 90 -2.88 -11.28 1.50
CA VAL A 90 -3.92 -11.05 2.51
C VAL A 90 -5.29 -10.79 1.85
N GLY A 91 -5.33 -10.46 0.56
CA GLY A 91 -6.55 -10.07 -0.14
C GLY A 91 -7.05 -8.68 0.26
N ASN A 92 -6.16 -7.81 0.76
CA ASN A 92 -6.48 -6.43 1.14
C ASN A 92 -5.58 -5.44 0.39
N ALA A 93 -6.13 -4.90 -0.69
CA ALA A 93 -5.45 -3.94 -1.56
C ALA A 93 -5.60 -2.48 -1.08
N ASP A 94 -6.54 -2.17 -0.17
CA ASP A 94 -6.89 -0.79 0.19
C ASP A 94 -5.71 -0.04 0.81
N HIS A 95 -4.98 -0.69 1.72
CA HIS A 95 -3.84 -0.08 2.42
C HIS A 95 -2.72 0.28 1.44
N TYR A 96 -2.38 -0.64 0.53
CA TYR A 96 -1.34 -0.42 -0.47
C TYR A 96 -1.77 0.63 -1.50
N ASN A 97 -2.99 0.50 -2.07
CA ASN A 97 -3.48 1.42 -3.10
C ASN A 97 -3.64 2.85 -2.55
N SER A 98 -4.13 3.01 -1.33
CA SER A 98 -4.23 4.31 -0.66
C SER A 98 -2.84 4.92 -0.41
N TYR A 99 -1.89 4.09 0.04
CA TYR A 99 -0.51 4.53 0.28
C TYR A 99 0.18 4.98 -1.00
N ILE A 100 0.17 4.17 -2.06
CA ILE A 100 0.90 4.48 -3.29
C ILE A 100 0.31 5.73 -4.00
N GLN A 101 -0.99 5.97 -3.91
CA GLN A 101 -1.62 7.20 -4.41
C GLN A 101 -1.21 8.43 -3.61
N SER A 102 -1.21 8.32 -2.28
CA SER A 102 -0.71 9.37 -1.39
C SER A 102 0.76 9.67 -1.67
N LEU A 103 1.56 8.62 -1.87
CA LEU A 103 2.97 8.71 -2.21
C LEU A 103 3.15 9.46 -3.54
N LYS A 104 2.46 9.05 -4.61
CA LYS A 104 2.47 9.74 -5.91
C LYS A 104 2.13 11.23 -5.79
N THR A 105 1.13 11.58 -4.99
CA THR A 105 0.72 12.98 -4.76
C THR A 105 1.80 13.76 -3.99
N SER A 106 2.55 13.09 -3.11
CA SER A 106 3.64 13.69 -2.34
C SER A 106 4.94 13.87 -3.13
N ILE A 107 5.16 13.12 -4.22
CA ILE A 107 6.38 13.17 -5.05
C ILE A 107 6.73 14.59 -5.49
N PRO A 108 5.84 15.36 -6.18
CA PRO A 108 6.18 16.70 -6.65
C PRO A 108 6.39 17.69 -5.49
N VAL A 109 5.66 17.51 -4.38
CA VAL A 109 5.76 18.39 -3.20
C VAL A 109 7.10 18.20 -2.49
N ARG A 110 7.58 16.95 -2.40
CA ARG A 110 8.80 16.59 -1.68
C ARG A 110 10.04 16.55 -2.58
N GLY A 111 9.86 16.57 -3.89
CA GLY A 111 10.94 16.46 -4.88
C GLY A 111 11.51 15.05 -4.97
N LEU A 112 10.66 14.02 -4.90
CA LEU A 112 11.06 12.61 -4.92
C LEU A 112 10.99 12.00 -6.33
N GLN A 113 11.20 12.82 -7.38
CA GLN A 113 11.03 12.39 -8.79
C GLN A 113 11.94 11.21 -9.13
N GLU A 114 13.21 11.25 -8.72
CA GLU A 114 14.15 10.14 -8.96
C GLU A 114 13.68 8.83 -8.32
N PHE A 115 13.05 8.91 -7.14
CA PHE A 115 12.48 7.74 -6.49
C PHE A 115 11.23 7.21 -7.22
N TRP A 116 10.41 8.11 -7.74
CA TRP A 116 9.27 7.74 -8.58
C TRP A 116 9.72 7.05 -9.87
N ASP A 117 10.75 7.56 -10.54
CA ASP A 117 11.31 6.93 -11.74
C ASP A 117 11.81 5.51 -11.45
N MET A 118 12.44 5.28 -10.29
CA MET A 118 12.82 3.93 -9.86
C MET A 118 11.59 3.03 -9.64
N LEU A 119 10.52 3.52 -9.02
CA LEU A 119 9.27 2.75 -8.88
C LEU A 119 8.64 2.38 -10.23
N VAL A 120 8.70 3.30 -11.21
CA VAL A 120 8.20 3.06 -12.57
C VAL A 120 9.05 2.03 -13.30
N GLN A 121 10.38 2.05 -13.12
CA GLN A 121 11.30 1.05 -13.68
C GLN A 121 11.02 -0.36 -13.13
N ASP A 122 10.74 -0.48 -11.83
CA ASP A 122 10.32 -1.73 -11.20
C ASP A 122 8.85 -2.12 -11.49
N ALA A 123 8.15 -1.35 -12.34
CA ALA A 123 6.75 -1.56 -12.73
C ALA A 123 5.78 -1.70 -11.53
N LEU A 124 6.02 -0.94 -10.46
CA LEU A 124 5.21 -1.01 -9.24
C LEU A 124 3.89 -0.25 -9.40
N THR A 125 2.87 -0.97 -9.88
CA THR A 125 1.51 -0.44 -10.09
C THR A 125 0.60 -0.61 -8.88
N LEU A 126 -0.60 0.00 -8.97
CA LEU A 126 -1.75 -0.35 -8.13
C LEU A 126 -2.08 -1.84 -8.26
N ILE A 127 -2.68 -2.40 -7.20
CA ILE A 127 -3.27 -3.75 -7.22
C ILE A 127 -4.67 -3.64 -7.80
N ASN A 128 -4.94 -4.38 -8.87
CA ASN A 128 -6.23 -4.36 -9.58
C ASN A 128 -7.22 -5.41 -9.02
N LYS A 129 -8.45 -5.37 -9.54
CA LYS A 129 -9.53 -6.32 -9.25
C LYS A 129 -9.23 -7.76 -9.67
N ASP A 130 -8.42 -7.96 -10.70
CA ASP A 130 -8.04 -9.29 -11.17
C ASP A 130 -7.08 -9.99 -10.17
N GLU A 131 -6.29 -9.23 -9.42
CA GLU A 131 -5.38 -9.75 -8.39
C GLU A 131 -6.06 -9.89 -7.02
N VAL A 132 -6.90 -8.92 -6.65
CA VAL A 132 -7.63 -8.90 -5.38
C VAL A 132 -9.07 -8.50 -5.64
N GLU A 133 -10.02 -9.43 -5.42
CA GLU A 133 -11.46 -9.18 -5.65
C GLU A 133 -11.99 -7.96 -4.87
N GLY A 134 -11.38 -7.65 -3.71
CA GLY A 134 -11.68 -6.48 -2.90
C GLY A 134 -11.12 -5.15 -3.43
N SER A 135 -10.33 -5.15 -4.50
CA SER A 135 -9.77 -3.90 -5.05
C SER A 135 -10.85 -3.07 -5.75
N THR A 136 -10.73 -1.75 -5.68
CA THR A 136 -11.62 -0.83 -6.40
C THR A 136 -11.12 -0.50 -7.82
N PHE A 137 -9.87 -0.83 -8.15
CA PHE A 137 -9.19 -0.42 -9.38
C PHE A 137 -9.21 -1.49 -10.47
N SER A 138 -9.41 -1.07 -11.73
CA SER A 138 -9.32 -1.99 -12.87
C SER A 138 -7.88 -2.26 -13.30
N SER A 139 -7.66 -3.32 -14.07
CA SER A 139 -6.37 -3.59 -14.73
C SER A 139 -5.89 -2.44 -15.63
N HIS A 140 -6.81 -1.64 -16.16
CA HIS A 140 -6.49 -0.44 -16.95
C HIS A 140 -5.96 0.69 -16.04
N ASP A 141 -6.62 0.95 -14.90
CA ASP A 141 -6.22 1.99 -13.95
C ASP A 141 -4.82 1.73 -13.38
N ALA A 142 -4.49 0.46 -13.09
CA ALA A 142 -3.17 0.08 -12.61
C ALA A 142 -2.05 0.40 -13.62
N LYS A 143 -2.29 0.16 -14.92
CA LYS A 143 -1.33 0.48 -15.99
C LYS A 143 -1.24 1.98 -16.22
N GLN A 144 -2.40 2.66 -16.25
CA GLN A 144 -2.47 4.09 -16.43
C GLN A 144 -1.83 4.85 -15.26
N PHE A 145 -1.77 4.29 -14.06
CA PHE A 145 -1.13 4.90 -12.90
C PHE A 145 0.35 5.25 -13.13
N LEU A 146 1.09 4.40 -13.85
CA LEU A 146 2.49 4.66 -14.22
C LEU A 146 2.61 5.72 -15.33
N THR A 147 1.69 5.72 -16.30
CA THR A 147 1.70 6.62 -17.45
C THR A 147 1.10 8.00 -17.15
N ALA A 148 0.25 8.11 -16.12
CA ALA A 148 -0.46 9.34 -15.76
C ALA A 148 0.44 10.43 -15.13
N GLY A 149 1.77 10.30 -15.22
CA GLY A 149 2.70 11.42 -15.06
C GLY A 149 2.58 12.46 -16.18
N GLU A 150 2.02 12.11 -17.35
CA GLU A 150 1.86 13.03 -18.49
C GLU A 150 0.46 13.67 -18.63
N LYS A 151 -0.55 13.17 -17.93
CA LYS A 151 -1.91 13.74 -17.97
C LYS A 151 -2.37 14.10 -16.58
N LYS A 152 -1.85 15.23 -16.09
CA LYS A 152 -2.58 16.01 -15.10
C LYS A 152 -3.88 16.48 -15.78
N GLU A 153 -5.01 16.20 -15.13
CA GLU A 153 -6.14 17.12 -15.09
C GLU A 153 -6.98 17.21 -16.38
N GLU A 154 -7.83 16.21 -16.65
CA GLU A 154 -9.10 16.49 -17.30
C GLU A 154 -10.19 16.63 -16.22
N VAL A 155 -10.32 17.90 -15.81
CA VAL A 155 -11.57 18.60 -15.56
C VAL A 155 -12.57 17.95 -14.60
N VAL A 156 -12.43 18.38 -13.35
CA VAL A 156 -13.53 18.97 -12.60
C VAL A 156 -14.29 20.03 -13.44
N ALA A 157 -15.14 19.59 -14.37
CA ALA A 157 -16.08 20.45 -15.09
C ALA A 157 -17.51 19.92 -14.90
N ALA A 158 -17.99 20.00 -13.66
CA ALA A 158 -19.42 20.09 -13.37
C ALA A 158 -19.69 21.45 -12.73
N VAL A 159 -19.25 22.52 -13.40
CA VAL A 159 -19.80 23.86 -13.21
C VAL A 159 -20.43 24.19 -14.54
N VAL A 160 -21.69 23.79 -14.70
CA VAL A 160 -22.55 24.30 -15.76
C VAL A 160 -22.91 25.71 -15.31
N ASP A 161 -22.00 26.64 -15.59
CA ASP A 161 -22.28 28.07 -15.53
C ASP A 161 -23.20 28.36 -16.73
N ASP A 162 -24.50 28.36 -16.45
CA ASP A 162 -25.52 28.91 -17.32
C ASP A 162 -25.37 30.44 -17.30
N THR A 163 -24.40 30.96 -18.03
CA THR A 163 -24.35 32.38 -18.41
C THR A 163 -24.45 32.47 -19.93
N GLY A 164 -25.70 32.30 -20.40
CA GLY A 164 -26.09 32.67 -21.75
C GLY A 164 -25.93 34.17 -21.95
N ASP A 165 -24.91 34.55 -22.69
CA ASP A 165 -24.78 35.89 -23.26
C ASP A 165 -24.44 35.72 -24.74
N VAL A 166 -25.38 36.11 -25.61
CA VAL A 166 -25.20 36.80 -26.91
C VAL A 166 -26.46 36.70 -27.78
N ASP A 167 -27.50 37.52 -27.56
CA ASP A 167 -28.49 37.75 -28.64
C ASP A 167 -29.23 39.11 -28.66
N ASP A 168 -28.77 40.15 -27.95
CA ASP A 168 -29.44 41.47 -27.97
C ASP A 168 -28.59 42.63 -28.53
N LEU A 169 -27.49 42.33 -29.24
CA LEU A 169 -26.59 43.34 -29.83
C LEU A 169 -26.73 43.50 -31.35
N LEU A 170 -27.85 43.06 -31.93
CA LEU A 170 -28.16 43.18 -33.36
C LEU A 170 -29.57 43.74 -33.65
N ASP A 171 -30.02 44.74 -32.88
CA ASP A 171 -31.09 45.63 -33.33
C ASP A 171 -30.72 47.11 -33.08
N MET A 172 -29.79 47.59 -33.92
CA MET A 172 -29.59 49.02 -34.20
C MET A 172 -30.05 49.31 -35.64
N MET A 173 -31.32 49.71 -35.79
CA MET A 173 -31.80 50.69 -36.78
C MET A 173 -32.88 51.57 -36.16
#